data_AF-A0A951WGJ8-F1
#
_entry.id   AF-A0A951WGJ8-F1
#
_cell.length_a   1.000
_cell.length_b   1.000
_cell.length_c   1.000
_cell.angle_alpha   90.00
_cell.angle_beta   90.00
_cell.angle_gamma   90.00
#
_symmetry.space_group_name_H-M   'P 1'
#
loop_
_entity.id
_entity.type
_entity.pdbx_description
1 polymer ?
#
loop_
_entity_poly.entity_id
_entity_poly.type
_entity_poly.pdbx_seq_one_letter_code
_entity_poly.pdbx_strand_id
1 'polypeptide(L)'
;MEWYVDLVTRYPIYTAMVQFAVLGTLGDMIASWVIKKKVFLPFSPVELLLKFAEWAFLAVLIKYAFVGYKGFVEVLVETGLLPELNSFSRAFAISFTMNLQFGLLLVLLHRLLDNLIAKKQNWANINKGFWSLIWFWLPAHTVTFMLPKEFQIGLAAVWSVVLGLILGFFNKKSQE
;
A
#
# COMPACT_ATOMS: atom_id res chain seq x y z
N MET A 1 -17.13 16.37 -3.93
CA MET A 1 -15.77 16.20 -3.36
C MET A 1 -15.72 16.60 -1.89
N GLU A 2 -16.41 17.68 -1.48
CA GLU A 2 -16.44 18.11 -0.06
C GLU A 2 -16.92 17.02 0.90
N TRP A 3 -17.95 16.24 0.54
CA TRP A 3 -18.42 15.13 1.38
C TRP A 3 -17.32 14.10 1.68
N TYR A 4 -16.43 13.82 0.71
CA TYR A 4 -15.34 12.87 0.88
C TYR A 4 -14.28 13.46 1.80
N VAL A 5 -13.92 14.73 1.56
CA VAL A 5 -12.95 15.49 2.35
C VAL A 5 -13.39 15.57 3.82
N ASP A 6 -14.68 15.84 4.08
CA ASP A 6 -15.26 15.85 5.42
C ASP A 6 -15.16 14.48 6.08
N LEU A 7 -15.58 13.43 5.37
CA LEU A 7 -15.56 12.06 5.89
C LEU A 7 -14.15 11.60 6.28
N VAL A 8 -13.16 11.79 5.41
CA VAL A 8 -11.78 11.34 5.66
C VAL A 8 -11.04 12.19 6.68
N THR A 9 -11.48 13.44 6.87
CA THR A 9 -10.94 14.31 7.92
C THR A 9 -11.55 13.96 9.27
N ARG A 10 -12.85 13.67 9.32
CA ARG A 10 -13.58 13.37 10.55
C ARG A 10 -13.28 11.97 11.11
N TYR A 11 -13.11 10.98 10.23
CA TYR A 11 -12.87 9.58 10.61
C TYR A 11 -11.62 8.99 9.94
N PRO A 12 -10.42 9.57 10.14
CA PRO A 12 -9.24 9.31 9.31
C PRO A 12 -8.71 7.88 9.36
N ILE A 13 -8.95 7.17 10.47
CA ILE A 13 -8.55 5.76 10.62
C ILE A 13 -9.59 4.84 10.02
N TYR A 14 -10.87 5.03 10.37
CA TYR A 14 -11.95 4.17 9.85
C TYR A 14 -12.08 4.26 8.33
N THR A 15 -11.95 5.45 7.74
CA THR A 15 -11.99 5.58 6.28
C THR A 15 -10.80 4.90 5.63
N ALA A 16 -9.59 5.02 6.21
CA ALA A 16 -8.41 4.30 5.73
C ALA A 16 -8.65 2.78 5.76
N MET A 17 -9.16 2.25 6.87
CA MET A 17 -9.49 0.84 7.02
C MET A 17 -10.46 0.37 5.94
N VAL A 18 -11.57 1.10 5.73
CA VAL A 18 -12.58 0.73 4.74
C VAL A 18 -12.02 0.80 3.31
N GLN A 19 -11.30 1.87 2.98
CA GLN A 19 -10.73 2.07 1.64
C GLN A 19 -9.72 0.97 1.29
N PHE A 20 -8.80 0.65 2.20
CA PHE A 20 -7.84 -0.43 1.99
C PHE A 20 -8.47 -1.82 2.06
N ALA A 21 -9.42 -2.06 2.96
CA ALA A 21 -10.14 -3.33 3.00
C ALA A 21 -10.77 -3.63 1.64
N VAL A 22 -11.49 -2.68 1.05
CA VAL A 22 -12.15 -2.85 -0.25
C VAL A 22 -11.15 -2.92 -1.38
N LEU A 23 -10.28 -1.91 -1.54
CA LEU A 23 -9.41 -1.79 -2.71
C LEU A 23 -8.20 -2.72 -2.65
N GLY A 24 -7.66 -2.99 -1.48
CA GLY A 24 -6.59 -3.97 -1.28
C GLY A 24 -7.06 -5.38 -1.59
N THR A 25 -8.21 -5.79 -1.04
CA THR A 25 -8.81 -7.10 -1.34
C THR A 25 -9.16 -7.22 -2.84
N LEU A 26 -9.69 -6.15 -3.45
CA LEU A 26 -9.94 -6.11 -4.89
C LEU A 26 -8.64 -6.25 -5.70
N GLY A 27 -7.55 -5.62 -5.28
CA GLY A 27 -6.22 -5.77 -5.90
C GLY A 27 -5.73 -7.22 -5.89
N ASP A 28 -5.88 -7.92 -4.75
CA ASP A 28 -5.53 -9.34 -4.61
C ASP A 28 -6.39 -10.22 -5.53
N MET A 29 -7.69 -9.92 -5.65
CA MET A 29 -8.60 -10.63 -6.54
C MET A 29 -8.24 -10.41 -8.01
N ILE A 30 -7.96 -9.17 -8.39
CA ILE A 30 -7.59 -8.82 -9.76
C ILE A 30 -6.28 -9.50 -10.17
N ALA A 31 -5.28 -9.55 -9.29
CA ALA A 31 -4.05 -10.29 -9.56
C ALA A 31 -4.35 -11.75 -9.92
N SER A 32 -5.27 -12.39 -9.18
CA SER A 32 -5.71 -13.77 -9.45
C SER A 32 -6.49 -13.89 -10.76
N TRP A 33 -7.31 -12.90 -11.11
CA TRP A 33 -8.08 -12.89 -12.35
C TRP A 33 -7.20 -12.77 -13.59
N VAL A 34 -6.20 -11.89 -13.54
CA VAL A 34 -5.26 -11.68 -14.65
C VAL A 34 -4.43 -12.95 -14.87
N ILE A 35 -3.97 -13.60 -13.80
CA ILE A 35 -3.21 -14.87 -13.90
C ILE A 35 -4.08 -15.97 -14.52
N LYS A 36 -5.33 -16.15 -14.06
CA LYS A 36 -6.21 -17.24 -14.53
C LYS A 36 -7.04 -16.91 -15.78
N LYS A 37 -6.93 -15.69 -16.33
CA LYS A 37 -7.73 -15.17 -17.46
C LYS A 37 -9.25 -15.34 -17.28
N LYS A 38 -9.73 -15.29 -16.04
CA LYS A 38 -11.15 -15.47 -15.70
C LYS A 38 -11.51 -14.63 -14.48
N VAL A 39 -12.71 -14.08 -14.48
CA VAL A 39 -13.30 -13.44 -13.30
C VAL A 39 -14.00 -14.52 -12.47
N PHE A 40 -13.59 -14.68 -11.21
CA PHE A 40 -14.13 -15.65 -10.27
C PHE A 40 -13.82 -15.21 -8.84
N LEU A 41 -14.45 -15.75 -7.81
CA LEU A 41 -14.02 -15.47 -6.43
C LEU A 41 -12.82 -16.39 -6.10
N PRO A 42 -11.59 -15.85 -5.91
CA PRO A 42 -10.42 -16.69 -5.67
C PRO A 42 -10.32 -17.19 -4.23
N PHE A 43 -11.12 -16.63 -3.33
CA PHE A 43 -11.13 -16.91 -1.89
C PHE A 43 -12.45 -17.55 -1.49
N SER A 44 -12.40 -18.44 -0.50
CA SER A 44 -13.59 -18.88 0.23
C SER A 44 -14.22 -17.72 1.02
N PRO A 45 -15.49 -17.80 1.43
CA PRO A 45 -16.14 -16.72 2.20
C PRO A 45 -15.38 -16.32 3.46
N VAL A 46 -14.79 -17.29 4.17
CA VAL A 46 -14.01 -17.04 5.39
C VAL A 46 -12.68 -16.36 5.06
N GLU A 47 -11.96 -16.83 4.04
CA GLU A 47 -10.71 -16.19 3.59
C GLU A 47 -10.96 -14.76 3.11
N LEU A 48 -12.07 -14.51 2.41
CA LEU A 48 -12.44 -13.16 1.96
C LEU A 48 -12.68 -12.21 3.14
N LEU A 49 -13.37 -12.65 4.20
CA LEU A 49 -13.56 -11.85 5.41
C LEU A 49 -12.24 -11.58 6.12
N LEU A 50 -11.36 -12.59 6.21
CA LEU A 50 -10.04 -12.43 6.79
C LEU A 50 -9.17 -11.47 5.94
N LYS A 51 -9.32 -11.48 4.61
CA LYS A 51 -8.66 -10.55 3.70
C LYS A 51 -9.10 -9.10 3.92
N PHE A 52 -10.40 -8.86 4.09
CA PHE A 52 -10.89 -7.54 4.48
C PHE A 52 -10.29 -7.09 5.82
N ALA A 53 -10.22 -7.98 6.80
CA ALA A 53 -9.66 -7.68 8.12
C ALA A 53 -8.15 -7.43 8.08
N GLU A 54 -7.40 -8.21 7.31
CA GLU A 54 -5.96 -8.03 7.05
C GLU A 54 -5.69 -6.64 6.48
N TRP A 55 -6.35 -6.29 5.38
CA TRP A 55 -6.15 -4.99 4.74
C TRP A 55 -6.60 -3.83 5.63
N ALA A 56 -7.69 -3.98 6.39
CA ALA A 56 -8.11 -2.99 7.37
C ALA A 56 -7.03 -2.78 8.45
N PHE A 57 -6.43 -3.85 8.98
CA PHE A 57 -5.35 -3.78 9.95
C PHE A 57 -4.11 -3.09 9.38
N LEU A 58 -3.67 -3.49 8.19
CA LEU A 58 -2.53 -2.86 7.51
C LEU A 58 -2.78 -1.37 7.23
N ALA A 59 -4.02 -0.99 6.93
CA ALA A 59 -4.38 0.42 6.69
C ALA A 59 -4.05 1.33 7.88
N VAL A 60 -4.23 0.85 9.11
CA VAL A 60 -3.90 1.60 10.33
C VAL A 60 -2.40 1.87 10.39
N LEU A 61 -1.60 0.83 10.15
CA LEU A 61 -0.13 0.93 10.12
C LEU A 61 0.34 1.88 9.01
N ILE A 62 -0.23 1.75 7.81
CA ILE A 62 0.07 2.62 6.66
C ILE A 62 -0.28 4.08 7.00
N LYS A 63 -1.45 4.34 7.59
CA LYS A 63 -1.86 5.69 7.96
C LYS A 63 -0.90 6.32 8.97
N TYR A 64 -0.48 5.56 9.97
CA TYR A 64 0.50 6.02 10.96
C TYR A 64 1.87 6.24 10.33
N ALA A 65 2.32 5.37 9.44
CA ALA A 65 3.57 5.57 8.70
C ALA A 65 3.51 6.85 7.84
N PHE A 66 2.39 7.10 7.14
CA PHE A 66 2.23 8.31 6.33
C PHE A 66 2.37 9.59 7.14
N VAL A 67 1.80 9.63 8.35
CA VAL A 67 1.91 10.80 9.24
C VAL A 67 3.30 10.86 9.88
N GLY A 68 3.80 9.72 10.38
CA GLY A 68 5.07 9.62 11.06
C GLY A 68 6.27 9.98 10.17
N TYR A 69 6.33 9.48 8.93
CA TYR A 69 7.44 9.76 8.02
C TYR A 69 7.40 11.19 7.46
N LYS A 70 6.24 11.84 7.40
CA LYS A 70 6.17 13.29 7.16
C LYS A 70 6.86 14.06 8.27
N GLY A 71 6.52 13.76 9.53
CA GLY A 71 7.18 14.37 10.68
C GLY A 71 8.67 14.05 10.74
N PHE A 72 9.05 12.81 10.42
CA PHE A 72 10.45 12.39 10.36
C PHE A 72 11.27 13.26 9.39
N VAL A 73 10.80 13.42 8.14
CA VAL A 73 11.50 14.25 7.16
C VAL A 73 11.49 15.72 7.56
N GLU A 74 10.38 16.22 8.10
CA GLU A 74 10.28 17.61 8.56
C GLU A 74 11.33 17.94 9.63
N VAL A 75 11.41 17.10 10.68
CA VAL A 75 12.36 17.29 11.78
C VAL A 75 13.81 17.20 11.30
N LEU A 76 14.11 16.34 10.31
CA LEU A 76 15.46 16.28 9.73
C LEU A 76 15.83 17.59 8.99
N VAL A 77 14.88 18.25 8.34
CA VAL A 77 15.10 19.57 7.72
C VAL A 77 15.25 20.64 8.79
N GLU A 78 14.35 20.68 9.77
CA GLU A 78 14.37 21.66 10.87
C GLU A 78 15.67 21.61 11.70
N THR A 79 16.24 20.42 11.88
CA THR A 79 17.49 20.22 12.62
C THR A 79 18.74 20.39 11.76
N GLY A 80 18.60 20.71 10.47
CA GLY A 80 19.70 20.91 9.54
C GLY A 80 20.41 19.62 9.09
N LEU A 81 19.84 18.45 9.39
CA LEU A 81 20.33 17.14 8.92
C LEU A 81 19.97 16.89 7.45
N LEU A 82 18.95 17.56 6.93
CA LEU A 82 18.62 17.67 5.52
C LEU A 82 18.58 19.14 5.10
N PRO A 83 18.92 19.46 3.83
CA PRO A 83 18.74 20.81 3.31
C PRO A 83 17.25 21.15 3.16
N GLU A 84 16.94 22.42 2.98
CA GLU A 84 15.59 22.86 2.64
C GLU A 84 15.07 22.17 1.37
N LEU A 85 13.86 21.62 1.46
CA LEU A 85 13.24 20.82 0.41
C LEU A 85 12.03 21.56 -0.18
N ASN A 86 11.98 21.62 -1.51
CA ASN A 86 10.78 22.03 -2.23
C ASN A 86 9.71 20.93 -2.16
N SER A 87 8.51 21.22 -2.69
CA SER A 87 7.38 20.28 -2.64
C SER A 87 7.70 18.88 -3.21
N PHE A 88 8.37 18.82 -4.36
CA PHE A 88 8.72 17.56 -4.99
C PHE A 88 9.80 16.80 -4.21
N SER A 89 10.90 17.46 -3.84
CA SER A 89 11.99 16.80 -3.12
C SER A 89 11.56 16.35 -1.72
N ARG A 90 10.65 17.08 -1.08
CA ARG A 90 10.02 16.67 0.19
C ARG A 90 9.15 15.43 0.02
N ALA A 91 8.27 15.41 -0.98
CA ALA A 91 7.44 14.24 -1.30
C ALA A 91 8.29 13.00 -1.62
N PHE A 92 9.36 13.18 -2.41
CA PHE A 92 10.33 12.14 -2.71
C PHE A 92 11.05 11.64 -1.45
N ALA A 93 11.53 12.54 -0.58
CA ALA A 93 12.23 12.17 0.65
C ALA A 93 11.33 11.38 1.62
N ILE A 94 10.07 11.79 1.77
CA ILE A 94 9.07 11.06 2.57
C ILE A 94 8.84 9.68 1.96
N SER A 95 8.62 9.60 0.65
CA SER A 95 8.45 8.33 -0.05
C SER A 95 9.66 7.41 0.10
N PHE A 96 10.86 7.94 -0.07
CA PHE A 96 12.11 7.20 -0.01
C PHE A 96 12.35 6.62 1.38
N THR A 97 12.30 7.45 2.41
CA THR A 97 12.52 7.03 3.80
C THR A 97 11.45 6.04 4.27
N MET A 98 10.18 6.30 3.94
CA MET A 98 9.08 5.41 4.31
C MET A 98 9.18 4.05 3.61
N ASN A 99 9.41 4.01 2.30
CA ASN A 99 9.45 2.74 1.56
C ASN A 99 10.66 1.87 1.96
N LEU A 100 11.84 2.47 2.17
CA LEU A 100 13.04 1.71 2.52
C LEU A 100 13.06 1.22 3.97
N GLN A 101 12.33 1.86 4.88
CA GLN A 101 12.27 1.44 6.28
C GLN A 101 10.95 0.70 6.57
N PHE A 102 9.82 1.41 6.52
CA PHE A 102 8.51 0.85 6.81
C PHE A 102 7.99 -0.07 5.70
N GLY A 103 8.28 0.22 4.44
CA GLY A 103 7.86 -0.63 3.32
C GLY A 103 8.39 -2.06 3.42
N LEU A 104 9.63 -2.25 3.90
CA LEU A 104 10.20 -3.57 4.14
C LEU A 104 9.40 -4.34 5.20
N LEU A 105 9.10 -3.69 6.33
CA LEU A 105 8.27 -4.25 7.38
C LEU A 105 6.88 -4.61 6.84
N LEU A 106 6.27 -3.72 6.06
CA LEU A 106 4.93 -3.91 5.52
C LEU A 106 4.86 -5.10 4.55
N VAL A 107 5.83 -5.25 3.66
CA VAL A 107 5.91 -6.39 2.72
C VAL A 107 6.02 -7.72 3.47
N LEU A 108 6.86 -7.76 4.50
CA LEU A 108 7.02 -8.95 5.35
C LEU A 108 5.75 -9.27 6.14
N LEU A 109 5.15 -8.25 6.76
CA LEU A 109 3.95 -8.40 7.57
C LEU A 109 2.76 -8.84 6.72
N HIS A 110 2.55 -8.22 5.56
CA HIS A 110 1.51 -8.63 4.63
C HIS A 110 1.72 -10.09 4.20
N ARG A 111 2.95 -10.49 3.85
CA ARG A 111 3.21 -11.89 3.49
C ARG A 111 2.96 -12.86 4.64
N LEU A 112 3.28 -12.45 5.88
CA LEU A 112 3.01 -13.26 7.06
C LEU A 112 1.50 -13.45 7.26
N LEU A 113 0.72 -12.38 7.17
CA LEU A 113 -0.74 -12.41 7.33
C LEU A 113 -1.40 -13.24 6.21
N ASP A 114 -0.98 -13.05 4.96
CA ASP A 114 -1.32 -13.91 3.81
C ASP A 114 -1.16 -15.40 4.13
N ASN A 115 0.02 -15.76 4.64
CA ASN A 115 0.39 -17.14 4.96
C ASN A 115 -0.47 -17.71 6.10
N LEU A 116 -0.83 -16.88 7.09
CA LEU A 116 -1.73 -17.28 8.18
C LEU A 116 -3.14 -17.54 7.68
N ILE A 117 -3.67 -16.68 6.80
CA ILE A 117 -5.00 -16.84 6.20
C ILE A 117 -5.04 -18.09 5.33
N ALA A 118 -4.05 -18.27 4.45
CA ALA A 118 -3.95 -19.41 3.56
C ALA A 118 -3.53 -20.71 4.25
N LYS A 119 -3.13 -20.64 5.54
CA LYS A 119 -2.57 -21.75 6.32
C LYS A 119 -1.40 -22.46 5.61
N LYS A 120 -0.53 -21.68 4.96
CA LYS A 120 0.61 -22.16 4.18
C LYS A 120 1.82 -21.27 4.42
N GLN A 121 3.02 -21.86 4.43
CA GLN A 121 4.27 -21.10 4.53
C GLN A 121 4.83 -20.84 3.14
N ASN A 122 4.37 -19.77 2.48
CA ASN A 122 4.84 -19.40 1.14
C ASN A 122 5.69 -18.11 1.17
N TRP A 123 7.00 -18.27 1.26
CA TRP A 123 7.95 -17.15 1.19
C TRP A 123 8.59 -16.98 -0.19
N ALA A 124 8.16 -17.79 -1.17
CA ALA A 124 8.67 -17.69 -2.53
C ALA A 124 8.37 -16.31 -3.12
N ASN A 125 9.31 -15.80 -3.91
CA ASN A 125 9.23 -14.51 -4.59
C ASN A 125 9.12 -13.28 -3.67
N ILE A 126 9.48 -13.36 -2.39
CA ILE A 126 9.48 -12.19 -1.48
C ILE A 126 10.40 -11.07 -1.98
N ASN A 127 11.48 -11.44 -2.68
CA ASN A 127 12.36 -10.51 -3.38
C ASN A 127 11.61 -9.61 -4.37
N LYS A 128 10.60 -10.13 -5.10
CA LYS A 128 9.76 -9.31 -5.99
C LYS A 128 8.97 -8.25 -5.21
N GLY A 129 8.51 -8.61 -4.00
CA GLY A 129 7.88 -7.69 -3.07
C GLY A 129 8.82 -6.55 -2.67
N PHE A 130 10.06 -6.87 -2.28
CA PHE A 130 11.07 -5.85 -1.97
C PHE A 130 11.40 -4.96 -3.17
N TRP A 131 11.57 -5.55 -4.36
CA TRP A 131 11.81 -4.77 -5.58
C TRP A 131 10.65 -3.82 -5.89
N SER A 132 9.40 -4.21 -5.61
CA SER A 132 8.23 -3.33 -5.80
C SER A 132 8.31 -2.06 -4.97
N LEU A 133 9.01 -2.06 -3.83
CA LEU A 133 9.21 -0.85 -3.03
C LEU A 133 9.99 0.22 -3.79
N ILE A 134 10.92 -0.21 -4.65
CA ILE A 134 11.80 0.69 -5.41
C ILE A 134 11.15 1.11 -6.73
N TRP A 135 10.70 0.15 -7.56
CA TRP A 135 10.23 0.49 -8.91
C TRP A 135 8.76 0.94 -8.96
N PHE A 136 7.94 0.58 -7.97
CA PHE A 136 6.51 0.92 -7.95
C PHE A 136 6.17 1.88 -6.80
N TRP A 137 6.40 1.47 -5.55
CA TRP A 137 5.90 2.23 -4.40
C TRP A 137 6.68 3.52 -4.15
N LEU A 138 7.98 3.59 -4.44
CA LEU A 138 8.73 4.84 -4.36
C LEU A 138 8.16 5.93 -5.29
N PRO A 139 8.00 5.72 -6.62
CA PRO A 139 7.38 6.72 -7.47
C PRO A 139 5.88 6.93 -7.15
N ALA A 140 5.12 5.87 -6.89
CA ALA A 140 3.70 5.98 -6.57
C ALA A 140 3.44 6.81 -5.30
N HIS A 141 4.20 6.55 -4.23
CA HIS A 141 4.09 7.33 -2.99
C HIS A 141 4.65 8.75 -3.14
N THR A 142 5.64 8.98 -4.01
CA THR A 142 6.08 10.36 -4.30
C THR A 142 4.93 11.17 -4.88
N VAL A 143 4.21 10.63 -5.87
CA VAL A 143 3.00 11.26 -6.42
C VAL A 143 1.93 11.43 -5.33
N THR A 144 1.72 10.41 -4.50
CA THR A 144 0.77 10.47 -3.40
C THR A 144 1.09 11.60 -2.41
N PHE A 145 2.35 11.79 -2.04
CA PHE A 145 2.74 12.82 -1.07
C PHE A 145 2.71 14.24 -1.64
N MET A 146 2.69 14.39 -2.96
CA MET A 146 2.44 15.69 -3.62
C MET A 146 0.97 16.12 -3.55
N LEU A 147 0.04 15.21 -3.26
CA LEU A 147 -1.39 15.54 -3.14
C LEU A 147 -1.74 16.14 -1.78
N PRO A 148 -2.86 16.90 -1.68
CA PRO A 148 -3.42 17.30 -0.41
C PRO A 148 -3.67 16.11 0.52
N LYS A 149 -3.49 16.30 1.83
CA LYS A 149 -3.45 15.25 2.86
C LYS A 149 -4.69 14.35 2.85
N GLU A 150 -5.84 14.87 2.45
CA GLU A 150 -7.15 14.23 2.43
C GLU A 150 -7.26 13.18 1.31
N PHE A 151 -6.49 13.33 0.23
CA PHE A 151 -6.53 12.41 -0.92
C PHE A 151 -5.45 11.33 -0.88
N GLN A 152 -4.43 11.49 -0.05
CA GLN A 152 -3.24 10.63 -0.08
C GLN A 152 -3.57 9.15 0.22
N ILE A 153 -4.41 8.91 1.23
CA ILE A 153 -4.81 7.53 1.61
C ILE A 153 -5.69 6.89 0.54
N GLY A 154 -6.60 7.67 -0.05
CA GLY A 154 -7.44 7.17 -1.13
C GLY A 154 -6.62 6.78 -2.36
N LEU A 155 -5.66 7.62 -2.75
CA LEU A 155 -4.76 7.29 -3.85
C LEU A 155 -3.86 6.08 -3.51
N ALA A 156 -3.35 5.99 -2.28
CA ALA A 156 -2.56 4.84 -1.84
C ALA A 156 -3.36 3.52 -1.93
N ALA A 157 -4.64 3.53 -1.56
CA ALA A 157 -5.51 2.37 -1.70
C ALA A 157 -5.79 2.02 -3.18
N VAL A 158 -5.89 3.02 -4.07
CA VAL A 158 -5.99 2.79 -5.52
C VAL A 158 -4.70 2.16 -6.07
N TRP A 159 -3.52 2.55 -5.57
CA TRP A 159 -2.26 1.91 -5.98
C TRP A 159 -2.23 0.40 -5.68
N SER A 160 -2.92 -0.09 -4.65
CA SER A 160 -3.05 -1.53 -4.39
C SER A 160 -3.75 -2.28 -5.54
N VAL A 161 -4.78 -1.68 -6.15
CA VAL A 161 -5.46 -2.24 -7.32
C VAL A 161 -4.54 -2.23 -8.55
N VAL A 162 -3.86 -1.12 -8.78
CA VAL A 162 -2.93 -0.95 -9.90
C VAL A 162 -1.78 -1.96 -9.80
N LEU A 163 -1.21 -2.16 -8.60
CA LEU A 163 -0.16 -3.15 -8.40
C LEU A 163 -0.69 -4.57 -8.63
N GLY A 164 -1.91 -4.89 -8.16
CA GLY A 164 -2.57 -6.16 -8.41
C GLY A 164 -2.68 -6.47 -9.91
N LEU A 165 -3.09 -5.49 -10.72
CA LEU A 165 -3.11 -5.60 -12.18
C LEU A 165 -1.72 -5.89 -12.74
N ILE A 166 -0.73 -5.06 -12.40
CA ILE A 166 0.63 -5.15 -12.93
C ILE A 166 1.28 -6.50 -12.59
N LEU A 167 1.20 -6.95 -11.34
CA LEU A 167 1.78 -8.22 -10.90
C LEU A 167 1.07 -9.42 -11.55
N GLY A 168 -0.25 -9.31 -11.76
CA GLY A 168 -0.99 -10.30 -12.52
C GLY A 168 -0.43 -10.50 -13.93
N PHE A 169 -0.09 -9.41 -14.63
CA PHE A 169 0.50 -9.47 -15.97
C PHE A 169 1.95 -9.99 -15.97
N PHE A 170 2.77 -9.62 -14.99
CA PHE A 170 4.17 -10.08 -14.96
C PHE A 170 4.32 -11.56 -14.59
N ASN A 171 3.50 -12.07 -13.67
CA ASN A 171 3.55 -13.49 -13.29
C ASN A 171 2.98 -14.42 -14.37
N LYS A 172 2.22 -13.90 -15.35
CA LYS A 172 1.82 -14.63 -16.56
C LYS A 172 3.04 -15.19 -17.30
N LYS A 173 4.10 -14.38 -17.43
CA LYS A 173 5.24 -14.67 -18.31
C LYS A 173 6.21 -15.72 -17.74
N SER A 174 6.06 -16.13 -16.48
CA SER A 174 6.92 -17.17 -15.87
C SER A 174 6.27 -18.56 -15.83
N GLN A 175 5.05 -18.72 -16.38
CA GLN A 175 4.35 -20.01 -16.48
C GLN A 175 4.07 -20.43 -17.94
N GLU A 176 4.46 -19.59 -18.91
CA GLU A 176 4.59 -19.94 -20.34
C GLU A 176 6.04 -20.34 -20.61
#